data_AF-A0A1H1V2M1-F1
#
_entry.id   AF-A0A1H1V2M1-F1
#
_cell.length_a   1.000
_cell.length_b   1.000
_cell.length_c   1.000
_cell.angle_alpha   90.00
_cell.angle_beta   90.00
_cell.angle_gamma   90.00
#
_symmetry.space_group_name_H-M   'P 1'
#
loop_
_entity.id
_entity.type
_entity.pdbx_description
1 polymer ?
#
loop_
_entity_poly.entity_id
_entity_poly.type
_entity_poly.pdbx_seq_one_letter_code
_entity_poly.pdbx_strand_id
1 'polypeptide(L)'
;MSDSLIGNAAARGIRGFSAGAGCVVLGNTEVGGRWPEILQQVCRPTAVTAADNLAGLAAAAAEPGGPLVVVDSGLQLELPGTLDLLDVPTDPTAALLADPRNVEAPRQPEHGLDRATTAGVDADGLLSGGAAPNRIVVGILRVNADDRARAATLWQQAAGSISKEPGEDPGRLFDLALQVLVDGGLPVMGKSLGYYTWSRGPVGQTGLGGSPWKQRLRTSSRLGDGAYSAAVVRPLSRVGTRLALSVGLTPNLVTAISLLVGIGSGLLVLTGNRPLWIVAAVLLQVALVIDCMDGEIARFTRRFSAFGGWLDGIGDRIKEYLVFAAVGAVAVREGHESGWLLAMIAMVIVTGRHLEDYSYGDRTAAVRAAATAANGPSTGSGSSADPGPPTSSGILPPVPSTRQRIAFWGKKIAHVPIAERYLILSLALLTGRPIWVLVAAIAVSAFALLWTFGGRLLRAFRAAPPPPVDTLDQQLDLGRLARASGRLRIPFLLGSVLLIGCWLLIILGICARLWPLSVAAGLIAVVLAGGALRPH
;
A
#
# COMPACT_ATOMS: atom_id res chain seq x y z
N MET A 1 -33.05 7.95 -0.84
CA MET A 1 -32.08 6.95 -1.33
C MET A 1 -31.07 6.71 -0.22
N SER A 2 -30.99 5.49 0.29
CA SER A 2 -30.35 5.17 1.57
C SER A 2 -28.85 5.47 1.57
N ASP A 3 -28.41 6.39 2.43
CA ASP A 3 -26.99 6.65 2.73
C ASP A 3 -26.24 5.42 3.32
N SER A 4 -26.95 4.28 3.49
CA SER A 4 -26.40 3.00 3.96
C SER A 4 -25.60 2.22 2.90
N LEU A 5 -25.82 2.47 1.60
CA LEU A 5 -25.21 1.66 0.53
C LEU A 5 -24.38 2.54 -0.42
N ILE A 6 -23.08 2.26 -0.50
CA ILE A 6 -22.17 2.83 -1.49
C ILE A 6 -21.96 1.81 -2.63
N GLY A 7 -22.00 2.31 -3.86
CA GLY A 7 -21.82 1.52 -5.09
C GLY A 7 -23.04 0.70 -5.50
N ASN A 8 -22.90 -0.08 -6.57
CA ASN A 8 -23.87 -1.11 -6.97
C ASN A 8 -23.54 -2.47 -6.31
N ALA A 9 -24.34 -3.51 -6.59
CA ALA A 9 -24.13 -4.85 -6.04
C ALA A 9 -22.75 -5.44 -6.42
N ALA A 10 -22.29 -5.20 -7.66
CA ALA A 10 -20.99 -5.69 -8.14
C ALA A 10 -19.80 -5.01 -7.43
N ALA A 11 -19.95 -3.73 -7.07
CA ALA A 11 -18.95 -2.99 -6.31
C ALA A 11 -18.80 -3.50 -4.86
N ARG A 12 -19.89 -3.97 -4.26
CA ARG A 12 -19.92 -4.58 -2.91
C ARG A 12 -19.68 -6.09 -2.92
N GLY A 13 -19.50 -6.69 -4.09
CA GLY A 13 -19.32 -8.14 -4.22
C GLY A 13 -18.02 -8.61 -3.57
N ILE A 14 -18.12 -9.71 -2.82
CA ILE A 14 -16.99 -10.43 -2.20
C ILE A 14 -16.23 -11.18 -3.30
N ARG A 15 -14.91 -11.14 -3.27
CA ARG A 15 -14.05 -11.78 -4.30
C ARG A 15 -13.73 -13.23 -3.99
N GLY A 16 -13.89 -13.64 -2.73
CA GLY A 16 -13.71 -15.04 -2.33
C GLY A 16 -12.25 -15.39 -2.06
N PHE A 17 -11.43 -14.43 -1.62
CA PHE A 17 -10.03 -14.70 -1.24
C PHE A 17 -9.89 -15.56 0.03
N SER A 18 -10.99 -15.75 0.77
CA SER A 18 -11.10 -16.74 1.84
C SER A 18 -12.16 -17.80 1.55
N ALA A 19 -12.55 -18.01 0.29
CA ALA A 19 -13.48 -19.08 -0.08
C ALA A 19 -12.87 -20.46 0.25
N GLY A 20 -13.67 -21.36 0.82
CA GLY A 20 -13.21 -22.66 1.31
C GLY A 20 -12.42 -22.60 2.62
N ALA A 21 -12.35 -21.44 3.29
CA ALA A 21 -11.64 -21.31 4.56
C ALA A 21 -12.37 -22.05 5.68
N GLY A 22 -11.64 -22.82 6.51
CA GLY A 22 -12.15 -23.31 7.79
C GLY A 22 -12.55 -22.13 8.67
N CYS A 23 -13.69 -22.20 9.35
CA CYS A 23 -14.22 -21.09 10.14
C CYS A 23 -14.46 -21.53 11.57
N VAL A 24 -13.77 -20.91 12.52
CA VAL A 24 -13.87 -21.21 13.96
C VAL A 24 -14.31 -19.97 14.72
N VAL A 25 -15.37 -20.10 15.49
CA VAL A 25 -15.79 -19.09 16.48
C VAL A 25 -15.30 -19.53 17.85
N LEU A 26 -14.47 -18.70 18.50
CA LEU A 26 -13.88 -18.96 19.81
C LEU A 26 -14.75 -18.42 20.94
N GLY A 27 -15.07 -19.27 21.92
CA GLY A 27 -15.86 -18.94 23.11
C GLY A 27 -17.33 -19.36 23.03
N ASN A 28 -18.15 -18.93 24.02
CA ASN A 28 -19.53 -19.39 24.16
C ASN A 28 -20.43 -18.85 23.03
N THR A 29 -20.94 -19.77 22.20
CA THR A 29 -21.77 -19.48 21.02
C THR A 29 -23.21 -19.07 21.35
N GLU A 30 -23.67 -19.24 22.59
CA GLU A 30 -25.02 -18.84 23.03
C GLU A 30 -25.20 -17.32 23.10
N VAL A 31 -24.11 -16.54 23.10
CA VAL A 31 -24.14 -15.07 23.05
C VAL A 31 -24.30 -14.57 21.60
N GLY A 32 -25.47 -14.80 21.02
CA GLY A 32 -26.09 -14.01 19.93
C GLY A 32 -25.18 -13.47 18.80
N GLY A 33 -24.34 -14.30 18.18
CA GLY A 33 -23.40 -13.84 17.14
C GLY A 33 -23.96 -13.82 15.72
N ARG A 34 -23.81 -12.70 14.99
CA ARG A 34 -23.99 -12.59 13.52
C ARG A 34 -22.86 -13.26 12.71
N TRP A 35 -21.84 -13.78 13.39
CA TRP A 35 -20.63 -14.33 12.76
C TRP A 35 -20.85 -15.54 11.87
N PRO A 36 -21.70 -16.53 12.21
CA PRO A 36 -21.97 -17.63 11.30
C PRO A 36 -22.48 -17.15 9.93
N GLU A 37 -23.38 -16.16 9.90
CA GLU A 37 -23.88 -15.56 8.66
C GLU A 37 -22.79 -14.82 7.88
N ILE A 38 -22.01 -13.98 8.57
CA ILE A 38 -20.91 -13.20 7.96
C ILE A 38 -19.84 -14.15 7.38
N LEU A 39 -19.43 -15.17 8.14
CA LEU A 39 -18.42 -16.14 7.74
C LEU A 39 -18.93 -17.03 6.59
N GLN A 40 -20.17 -17.49 6.63
CA GLN A 40 -20.78 -18.19 5.49
C GLN A 40 -20.80 -17.32 4.24
N GLN A 41 -21.06 -16.01 4.38
CA GLN A 41 -21.08 -15.09 3.25
C GLN A 41 -19.69 -14.87 2.64
N VAL A 42 -18.64 -14.77 3.46
CA VAL A 42 -17.25 -14.48 3.04
C VAL A 42 -16.46 -15.71 2.62
N CYS A 43 -16.65 -16.83 3.33
CA CYS A 43 -15.84 -18.03 3.20
C CYS A 43 -16.48 -19.16 2.38
N ARG A 44 -17.76 -19.06 1.98
CA ARG A 44 -18.53 -19.95 1.07
C ARG A 44 -17.85 -21.23 0.54
N PRO A 45 -18.48 -22.42 0.68
CA PRO A 45 -19.35 -22.90 1.75
C PRO A 45 -18.54 -23.76 2.72
N THR A 46 -18.16 -23.22 3.87
CA THR A 46 -17.49 -23.99 4.92
C THR A 46 -18.36 -24.03 6.16
N ALA A 47 -18.39 -25.19 6.82
CA ALA A 47 -19.01 -25.31 8.14
C ALA A 47 -18.31 -24.35 9.12
N VAL A 48 -19.10 -23.61 9.88
CA VAL A 48 -18.60 -22.77 10.97
C VAL A 48 -18.64 -23.63 12.23
N THR A 49 -17.47 -23.94 12.78
CA THR A 49 -17.33 -24.70 14.02
C THR A 49 -17.12 -23.75 15.20
N ALA A 50 -17.41 -24.25 16.39
CA ALA A 50 -17.16 -23.54 17.64
C ALA A 50 -16.03 -24.25 18.39
N ALA A 51 -15.20 -23.48 19.07
CA ALA A 51 -14.22 -24.02 20.01
C ALA A 51 -14.23 -23.16 21.28
N ASP A 52 -14.29 -23.83 22.43
CA ASP A 52 -14.32 -23.24 23.76
C ASP A 52 -12.96 -23.31 24.48
N ASN A 53 -11.99 -24.01 23.88
CA ASN A 53 -10.63 -24.20 24.40
C ASN A 53 -9.59 -24.29 23.28
N LEU A 54 -8.30 -24.24 23.63
CA LEU A 54 -7.21 -24.31 22.65
C LEU A 54 -7.10 -25.67 21.96
N ALA A 55 -7.48 -26.76 22.63
CA ALA A 55 -7.45 -28.11 22.04
C ALA A 55 -8.49 -28.26 20.91
N GLY A 56 -9.69 -27.73 21.09
CA GLY A 56 -10.74 -27.69 20.07
C GLY A 56 -10.34 -26.81 18.89
N LEU A 57 -9.70 -25.66 19.16
CA LEU A 57 -9.12 -24.81 18.11
C LEU A 57 -8.01 -25.54 17.33
N ALA A 58 -7.13 -26.25 18.03
CA ALA A 58 -6.06 -27.04 17.43
C ALA A 58 -6.61 -28.17 16.55
N ALA A 59 -7.67 -28.86 17.00
CA ALA A 59 -8.33 -29.90 16.22
C ALA A 59 -8.96 -29.33 14.94
N ALA A 60 -9.67 -28.21 15.02
CA ALA A 60 -10.23 -27.53 13.86
C ALA A 60 -9.14 -27.02 12.89
N ALA A 61 -8.01 -26.57 13.42
CA ALA A 61 -6.86 -26.16 12.63
C ALA A 61 -6.17 -27.35 11.95
N ALA A 62 -6.13 -28.53 12.59
CA ALA A 62 -5.50 -29.73 12.04
C ALA A 62 -6.25 -30.32 10.83
N GLU A 63 -7.54 -29.99 10.64
CA GLU A 63 -8.27 -30.43 9.46
C GLU A 63 -7.63 -29.90 8.17
N PRO A 64 -7.30 -30.78 7.20
CA PRO A 64 -6.73 -30.35 5.93
C PRO A 64 -7.74 -29.50 5.14
N GLY A 65 -7.27 -28.41 4.54
CA GLY A 65 -8.12 -27.53 3.74
C GLY A 65 -7.48 -26.19 3.45
N GLY A 66 -8.31 -25.22 3.05
CA GLY A 66 -7.89 -23.84 2.80
C GLY A 66 -7.47 -23.09 4.08
N PRO A 67 -7.36 -21.75 4.00
CA PRO A 67 -7.00 -20.92 5.14
C PRO A 67 -7.96 -21.12 6.32
N LEU A 68 -7.54 -20.79 7.53
CA LEU A 68 -8.38 -20.86 8.73
C LEU A 68 -8.73 -19.45 9.19
N VAL A 69 -10.01 -19.17 9.39
CA VAL A 69 -10.51 -17.92 9.96
C VAL A 69 -10.98 -18.20 11.37
N VAL A 70 -10.39 -17.49 12.32
CA VAL A 70 -10.69 -17.57 13.75
C VAL A 70 -11.27 -16.24 14.19
N VAL A 71 -12.45 -16.28 14.83
CA VAL A 71 -13.15 -15.08 15.29
C VAL A 71 -13.56 -15.24 16.75
N ASP A 72 -13.37 -14.19 17.53
CA ASP A 72 -13.86 -14.10 18.90
C ASP A 72 -15.40 -13.98 18.91
N SER A 73 -16.08 -14.83 19.69
CA SER A 73 -17.54 -14.82 19.82
C SER A 73 -18.11 -13.50 20.37
N GLY A 74 -17.35 -12.79 21.21
CA GLY A 74 -17.73 -11.51 21.80
C GLY A 74 -17.48 -10.30 20.91
N LEU A 75 -16.88 -10.47 19.72
CA LEU A 75 -16.63 -9.38 18.79
C LEU A 75 -17.91 -8.93 18.08
N GLN A 76 -18.16 -7.63 18.09
CA GLN A 76 -19.13 -6.96 17.22
C GLN A 76 -18.37 -6.16 16.16
N LEU A 77 -18.49 -6.56 14.89
CA LEU A 77 -17.94 -5.83 13.75
C LEU A 77 -18.81 -6.08 12.51
N GLU A 78 -19.11 -5.02 11.77
CA GLU A 78 -19.90 -5.08 10.54
C GLU A 78 -19.09 -5.66 9.37
N LEU A 79 -19.77 -6.35 8.44
CA LEU A 79 -19.16 -7.06 7.30
C LEU A 79 -18.07 -6.23 6.57
N PRO A 80 -18.25 -4.94 6.20
CA PRO A 80 -17.20 -4.20 5.50
C PRO A 80 -15.87 -4.10 6.23
N GLY A 81 -15.88 -4.10 7.57
CA GLY A 81 -14.67 -4.07 8.39
C GLY A 81 -13.92 -5.39 8.46
N THR A 82 -14.62 -6.52 8.26
CA THR A 82 -14.00 -7.87 8.24
C THR A 82 -13.30 -8.13 6.92
N LEU A 83 -13.87 -7.63 5.83
CA LEU A 83 -13.36 -7.77 4.46
C LEU A 83 -11.99 -7.11 4.25
N ASP A 84 -11.58 -6.18 5.12
CA ASP A 84 -10.22 -5.62 5.12
C ASP A 84 -9.17 -6.69 5.45
N LEU A 85 -9.50 -7.71 6.23
CA LEU A 85 -8.64 -8.87 6.46
C LEU A 85 -9.01 -10.05 5.56
N LEU A 86 -10.30 -10.37 5.44
CA LEU A 86 -10.77 -11.65 4.91
C LEU A 86 -10.98 -11.67 3.38
N ASP A 87 -11.05 -10.53 2.71
CA ASP A 87 -11.29 -10.46 1.26
C ASP A 87 -10.24 -9.56 0.59
N VAL A 88 -8.99 -9.98 0.67
CA VAL A 88 -7.84 -9.29 0.07
C VAL A 88 -6.97 -10.32 -0.67
N PRO A 89 -6.42 -10.01 -1.85
CA PRO A 89 -5.62 -10.97 -2.65
C PRO A 89 -4.31 -11.42 -1.99
N THR A 90 -3.86 -10.78 -0.91
CA THR A 90 -2.64 -11.15 -0.19
C THR A 90 -2.93 -12.22 0.85
N ASP A 91 -2.04 -13.21 0.95
CA ASP A 91 -2.26 -14.41 1.78
C ASP A 91 -1.41 -14.51 3.07
N PRO A 92 -0.99 -13.45 3.80
CA PRO A 92 -0.26 -13.68 5.04
C PRO A 92 -1.19 -14.18 6.16
N THR A 93 -0.65 -14.96 7.09
CA THR A 93 -1.25 -15.12 8.41
C THR A 93 -1.30 -13.76 9.09
N ALA A 94 -2.49 -13.29 9.44
CA ALA A 94 -2.69 -11.90 9.86
C ALA A 94 -3.85 -11.73 10.85
N ALA A 95 -3.65 -10.84 11.81
CA ALA A 95 -4.63 -10.44 12.79
C ALA A 95 -5.12 -9.01 12.54
N LEU A 96 -6.41 -8.76 12.78
CA LEU A 96 -6.99 -7.43 12.68
C LEU A 96 -6.75 -6.65 13.97
N LEU A 97 -6.15 -5.46 13.86
CA LEU A 97 -5.67 -4.67 14.99
C LEU A 97 -6.14 -3.22 14.90
N ALA A 98 -6.58 -2.60 15.99
CA ALA A 98 -6.86 -1.18 16.03
C ALA A 98 -5.60 -0.38 16.42
N ASP A 99 -5.36 0.76 15.75
CA ASP A 99 -4.21 1.64 16.01
C ASP A 99 -4.62 2.91 16.80
N PRO A 100 -4.28 3.00 18.10
CA PRO A 100 -4.56 4.21 18.89
C PRO A 100 -3.73 5.43 18.44
N ARG A 101 -2.62 5.19 17.71
CA ARG A 101 -1.76 6.25 17.18
C ARG A 101 -2.30 6.85 15.88
N ASN A 102 -3.37 6.31 15.33
CA ASN A 102 -3.95 6.82 14.10
C ASN A 102 -4.45 8.26 14.34
N VAL A 103 -3.84 9.23 13.65
CA VAL A 103 -4.14 10.66 13.81
C VAL A 103 -5.59 11.01 13.47
N GLU A 104 -6.25 10.15 12.68
CA GLU A 104 -7.65 10.28 12.30
C GLU A 104 -8.60 9.45 13.16
N ALA A 105 -8.09 8.58 14.03
CA ALA A 105 -8.95 7.81 14.92
C ALA A 105 -9.71 8.74 15.89
N PRO A 106 -11.01 8.50 16.12
CA PRO A 106 -11.74 9.17 17.18
C PRO A 106 -11.09 8.86 18.53
N ARG A 107 -11.15 9.82 19.46
CA ARG A 107 -10.61 9.66 20.82
C ARG A 107 -11.20 8.39 21.42
N GLN A 108 -10.33 7.49 21.86
CA GLN A 108 -10.74 6.29 22.57
C GLN A 108 -11.10 6.67 24.01
N PRO A 109 -12.15 6.05 24.60
CA PRO A 109 -12.36 6.16 26.03
C PRO A 109 -11.16 5.55 26.78
N GLU A 110 -10.73 6.20 27.86
CA GLU A 110 -9.66 5.72 28.74
C GLU A 110 -10.19 4.54 29.57
N HIS A 111 -10.13 3.33 29.00
CA HIS A 111 -10.34 2.10 29.76
C HIS A 111 -8.99 1.41 29.96
N GLY A 112 -8.77 0.87 31.17
CA GLY A 112 -7.62 0.03 31.44
C GLY A 112 -7.72 -1.25 30.60
N LEU A 113 -6.79 -1.43 29.66
CA LEU A 113 -6.69 -2.64 28.85
C LEU A 113 -5.70 -3.60 29.51
N ASP A 114 -6.08 -4.87 29.59
CA ASP A 114 -5.17 -5.93 29.98
C ASP A 114 -4.09 -6.13 28.89
N ARG A 115 -2.91 -6.63 29.26
CA ARG A 115 -1.80 -6.84 28.32
C ARG A 115 -2.18 -7.78 27.18
N ALA A 116 -2.97 -8.81 27.47
CA ALA A 116 -3.45 -9.78 26.49
C ALA A 116 -4.27 -9.14 25.35
N THR A 117 -4.97 -8.05 25.64
CA THR A 117 -5.79 -7.31 24.66
C THR A 117 -4.98 -6.34 23.80
N THR A 118 -3.67 -6.25 24.03
CA THR A 118 -2.74 -5.40 23.30
C THR A 118 -1.67 -6.22 22.60
N ALA A 119 -1.21 -5.75 21.44
CA ALA A 119 -0.13 -6.36 20.69
C ALA A 119 0.98 -5.34 20.42
N GLY A 120 2.23 -5.80 20.53
CA GLY A 120 3.40 -5.09 20.03
C GLY A 120 3.58 -5.41 18.56
N VAL A 121 3.48 -4.40 17.70
CA VAL A 121 3.83 -4.51 16.27
C VAL A 121 5.16 -3.82 16.02
N ASP A 122 6.10 -4.55 15.45
CA ASP A 122 7.44 -4.05 15.15
C ASP A 122 7.45 -3.07 13.94
N ALA A 123 8.64 -2.67 13.51
CA ALA A 123 8.81 -1.76 12.37
C ALA A 123 8.43 -2.40 11.02
N ASP A 124 8.40 -3.73 10.95
CA ASP A 124 8.12 -4.51 9.76
C ASP A 124 6.62 -4.87 9.65
N GLY A 125 5.86 -4.62 10.71
CA GLY A 125 4.42 -4.86 10.75
C GLY A 125 4.04 -6.23 11.28
N LEU A 126 4.99 -6.97 11.85
CA LEU A 126 4.76 -8.27 12.49
C LEU A 126 4.44 -8.08 13.97
N LEU A 127 3.58 -8.96 14.50
CA LEU A 127 3.38 -9.07 15.93
C LEU A 127 4.63 -9.70 16.56
N SER A 128 5.08 -9.13 17.68
CA SER A 128 6.25 -9.61 18.42
C SER A 128 5.99 -9.56 19.92
N GLY A 129 6.18 -10.70 20.60
CA GLY A 129 6.03 -10.81 22.06
C GLY A 129 7.04 -9.95 22.84
N GLY A 130 8.18 -9.60 22.22
CA GLY A 130 9.20 -8.73 22.80
C GLY A 130 9.01 -7.24 22.53
N ALA A 131 8.09 -6.85 21.65
CA ALA A 131 7.84 -5.45 21.34
C ALA A 131 6.88 -4.81 22.37
N ALA A 132 7.11 -3.54 22.70
CA ALA A 132 6.19 -2.78 23.55
C ALA A 132 4.80 -2.68 22.90
N PRO A 133 3.70 -2.84 23.67
CA PRO A 133 2.35 -2.85 23.14
C PRO A 133 2.02 -1.52 22.45
N ASN A 134 1.55 -1.58 21.21
CA ASN A 134 1.24 -0.38 20.41
C ASN A 134 -0.03 -0.51 19.56
N ARG A 135 -0.75 -1.63 19.67
CA ARG A 135 -2.00 -1.95 18.98
C ARG A 135 -2.97 -2.63 19.93
N ILE A 136 -4.26 -2.55 19.60
CA ILE A 136 -5.33 -3.29 20.28
C ILE A 136 -5.75 -4.47 19.40
N VAL A 137 -5.87 -5.65 20.00
CA VAL A 137 -6.34 -6.86 19.32
C VAL A 137 -7.86 -6.80 19.19
N VAL A 138 -8.35 -6.87 17.94
CA VAL A 138 -9.80 -6.72 17.66
C VAL A 138 -10.56 -8.02 17.86
N GLY A 139 -9.95 -9.18 17.59
CA GLY A 139 -10.63 -10.50 17.70
C GLY A 139 -10.90 -11.22 16.38
N ILE A 140 -10.14 -10.92 15.31
CA ILE A 140 -10.18 -11.69 14.05
C ILE A 140 -8.76 -12.05 13.64
N LEU A 141 -8.57 -13.32 13.32
CA LEU A 141 -7.32 -13.89 12.83
C LEU A 141 -7.62 -14.69 11.56
N ARG A 142 -6.81 -14.51 10.52
CA ARG A 142 -6.78 -15.37 9.34
C ARG A 142 -5.42 -16.04 9.30
N VAL A 143 -5.38 -17.37 9.37
CA VAL A 143 -4.19 -18.19 9.21
C VAL A 143 -4.12 -18.67 7.76
N ASN A 144 -2.98 -18.46 7.11
CA ASN A 144 -2.72 -19.00 5.78
C ASN A 144 -2.83 -20.54 5.83
N ALA A 145 -3.27 -21.16 4.73
CA ALA A 145 -3.26 -22.61 4.57
C ALA A 145 -1.90 -23.26 4.90
N ASP A 146 -0.79 -22.65 4.45
CA ASP A 146 0.58 -23.14 4.68
C ASP A 146 0.99 -23.09 6.16
N ASP A 147 0.46 -22.12 6.91
CA ASP A 147 0.74 -21.93 8.34
C ASP A 147 -0.18 -22.79 9.24
N ARG A 148 -1.25 -23.36 8.68
CA ARG A 148 -2.36 -23.97 9.43
C ARG A 148 -1.91 -25.17 10.27
N ALA A 149 -1.09 -26.06 9.70
CA ALA A 149 -0.57 -27.23 10.42
C ALA A 149 0.37 -26.84 11.57
N ARG A 150 1.18 -25.79 11.36
CA ARG A 150 2.07 -25.24 12.39
C ARG A 150 1.25 -24.58 13.50
N ALA A 151 0.24 -23.79 13.15
CA ALA A 151 -0.69 -23.19 14.10
C ALA A 151 -1.40 -24.24 14.97
N ALA A 152 -1.91 -25.33 14.35
CA ALA A 152 -2.52 -26.44 15.07
C ALA A 152 -1.57 -27.07 16.10
N THR A 153 -0.31 -27.29 15.72
CA THR A 153 0.72 -27.87 16.60
C THR A 153 1.00 -26.95 17.80
N LEU A 154 1.15 -25.64 17.56
CA LEU A 154 1.40 -24.66 18.61
C LEU A 154 0.24 -24.59 19.61
N TRP A 155 -1.00 -24.53 19.12
CA TRP A 155 -2.19 -24.52 19.97
C TRP A 155 -2.35 -25.82 20.75
N GLN A 156 -2.06 -26.98 20.15
CA GLN A 156 -2.12 -28.27 20.84
C GLN A 156 -1.10 -28.37 21.98
N GLN A 157 0.13 -27.88 21.75
CA GLN A 157 1.18 -27.84 22.78
C GLN A 157 0.81 -26.90 23.94
N ALA A 158 0.27 -25.73 23.62
CA ALA A 158 -0.22 -24.78 24.62
C ALA A 158 -1.38 -25.37 25.45
N ALA A 159 -2.35 -26.04 24.80
CA ALA A 159 -3.47 -26.68 25.49
C ALA A 159 -3.01 -27.72 26.53
N GLY A 160 -1.94 -28.47 26.25
CA GLY A 160 -1.39 -29.47 27.18
C GLY A 160 -0.58 -28.90 28.35
N SER A 161 -0.18 -27.63 28.29
CA SER A 161 0.68 -26.98 29.30
C SER A 161 -0.06 -25.99 30.21
N ILE A 162 -1.24 -25.52 29.79
CA ILE A 162 -2.04 -24.56 30.54
C ILE A 162 -2.96 -25.31 31.50
N SER A 163 -2.67 -25.22 32.80
CA SER A 163 -3.40 -25.92 33.86
C SER A 163 -4.78 -25.32 34.18
N LYS A 164 -5.03 -24.07 33.77
CA LYS A 164 -6.33 -23.40 33.86
C LYS A 164 -6.47 -22.42 32.71
N GLU A 165 -7.27 -22.77 31.72
CA GLU A 165 -7.61 -21.85 30.62
C GLU A 165 -8.36 -20.63 31.16
N PRO A 166 -8.28 -19.46 30.48
CA PRO A 166 -9.00 -18.27 30.90
C PRO A 166 -10.50 -18.58 30.99
N GLY A 167 -11.01 -18.69 32.22
CA GLY A 167 -12.41 -19.05 32.46
C GLY A 167 -13.39 -18.02 31.90
N GLU A 168 -14.52 -18.50 31.37
CA GLU A 168 -15.76 -17.81 30.94
C GLU A 168 -15.67 -16.47 30.18
N ASP A 169 -14.49 -15.90 29.92
CA ASP A 169 -14.27 -14.67 29.17
C ASP A 169 -13.71 -15.01 27.77
N PRO A 170 -14.56 -15.09 26.74
CA PRO A 170 -14.17 -15.39 25.36
C PRO A 170 -13.03 -14.52 24.83
N GLY A 171 -12.98 -13.25 25.26
CA GLY A 171 -11.97 -12.26 24.87
C GLY A 171 -10.55 -12.76 25.14
N ARG A 172 -10.37 -13.43 26.27
CA ARG A 172 -9.06 -13.92 26.72
C ARG A 172 -8.61 -15.18 26.00
N LEU A 173 -9.53 -16.03 25.54
CA LEU A 173 -9.18 -17.23 24.78
C LEU A 173 -8.63 -16.85 23.40
N PHE A 174 -9.23 -15.87 22.72
CA PHE A 174 -8.70 -15.37 21.45
C PHE A 174 -7.32 -14.75 21.62
N ASP A 175 -7.14 -13.91 22.64
CA ASP A 175 -5.87 -13.24 22.93
C ASP A 175 -4.76 -14.25 23.21
N LEU A 176 -5.07 -15.29 24.01
CA LEU A 176 -4.17 -16.40 24.28
C LEU A 176 -3.83 -17.18 23.01
N ALA A 177 -4.81 -17.51 22.17
CA ALA A 177 -4.58 -18.22 20.92
C ALA A 177 -3.65 -17.42 20.00
N LEU A 178 -3.86 -16.11 19.88
CA LEU A 178 -2.99 -15.23 19.11
C LEU A 178 -1.57 -15.17 19.71
N GLN A 179 -1.46 -15.04 21.03
CA GLN A 179 -0.18 -14.99 21.73
C GLN A 179 0.62 -16.28 21.52
N VAL A 180 -0.02 -17.46 21.60
CA VAL A 180 0.63 -18.76 21.36
C VAL A 180 1.26 -18.84 19.97
N LEU A 181 0.63 -18.26 18.94
CA LEU A 181 1.21 -18.22 17.60
C LEU A 181 2.45 -17.32 17.55
N VAL A 182 2.36 -16.13 18.14
CA VAL A 182 3.45 -15.14 18.16
C VAL A 182 4.64 -15.66 18.97
N ASP A 183 4.40 -16.17 20.17
CA ASP A 183 5.44 -16.73 21.05
C ASP A 183 6.02 -18.04 20.48
N GLY A 184 5.22 -18.80 19.72
CA GLY A 184 5.64 -19.97 18.94
C GLY A 184 6.43 -19.63 17.66
N GLY A 185 6.71 -18.34 17.43
CA GLY A 185 7.51 -17.85 16.31
C GLY A 185 6.82 -17.98 14.95
N LEU A 186 5.49 -18.04 14.90
CA LEU A 186 4.72 -18.00 13.66
C LEU A 186 4.55 -16.53 13.25
N PRO A 187 4.93 -16.12 12.03
CA PRO A 187 4.86 -14.73 11.61
C PRO A 187 3.39 -14.30 11.43
N VAL A 188 2.89 -13.52 12.39
CA VAL A 188 1.54 -12.94 12.31
C VAL A 188 1.65 -11.47 11.92
N MET A 189 1.03 -11.09 10.80
CA MET A 189 1.01 -9.70 10.34
C MET A 189 -0.10 -8.90 11.03
N GLY A 190 0.24 -7.71 11.52
CA GLY A 190 -0.71 -6.78 12.11
C GLY A 190 -1.43 -5.96 11.06
N LYS A 191 -2.70 -6.29 10.77
CA LYS A 191 -3.50 -5.52 9.81
C LYS A 191 -4.31 -4.45 10.52
N SER A 192 -4.04 -3.19 10.20
CA SER A 192 -4.75 -2.06 10.81
C SER A 192 -6.22 -2.05 10.41
N LEU A 193 -7.11 -2.11 11.39
CA LEU A 193 -8.54 -1.89 11.23
C LEU A 193 -8.77 -0.43 10.84
N GLY A 194 -9.69 -0.23 9.91
CA GLY A 194 -10.16 1.09 9.52
C GLY A 194 -10.96 1.80 10.62
N TYR A 195 -11.66 2.86 10.24
CA TYR A 195 -12.45 3.68 11.16
C TYR A 195 -13.83 3.08 11.49
N TYR A 196 -13.88 1.76 11.64
CA TYR A 196 -15.11 1.03 11.88
C TYR A 196 -15.55 1.10 13.33
N THR A 197 -16.85 1.00 13.55
CA THR A 197 -17.36 0.76 14.90
C THR A 197 -17.15 -0.71 15.21
N TRP A 198 -16.51 -0.99 16.33
CA TRP A 198 -16.28 -2.34 16.81
C TRP A 198 -16.24 -2.38 18.33
N SER A 199 -16.58 -3.52 18.90
CA SER A 199 -16.43 -3.78 20.33
C SER A 199 -16.19 -5.26 20.59
N ARG A 200 -15.40 -5.58 21.60
CA ARG A 200 -15.15 -6.92 22.11
C ARG A 200 -15.15 -6.86 23.63
N GLY A 201 -16.20 -7.40 24.25
CA GLY A 201 -16.44 -7.24 25.68
C GLY A 201 -16.53 -5.74 26.08
N PRO A 202 -15.80 -5.28 27.13
CA PRO A 202 -15.82 -3.88 27.57
C PRO A 202 -15.00 -2.95 26.67
N VAL A 203 -14.23 -3.48 25.72
CA VAL A 203 -13.32 -2.73 24.87
C VAL A 203 -13.97 -2.43 23.54
N GLY A 204 -13.86 -1.21 23.04
CA GLY A 204 -14.37 -0.89 21.72
C GLY A 204 -14.01 0.51 21.27
N GLN A 205 -14.33 0.77 20.00
CA GLN A 205 -14.15 2.08 19.41
C GLN A 205 -15.38 2.44 18.58
N THR A 206 -15.91 3.63 18.79
CA THR A 206 -16.89 4.23 17.89
C THR A 206 -16.20 4.62 16.59
N GLY A 207 -16.77 4.28 15.43
CA GLY A 207 -16.24 4.72 14.14
C GLY A 207 -16.41 6.22 13.90
N LEU A 208 -15.83 6.76 12.80
CA LEU A 208 -15.91 8.18 12.41
C LEU A 208 -17.31 8.64 11.90
N GLY A 209 -18.38 7.94 12.28
CA GLY A 209 -19.75 8.16 11.83
C GLY A 209 -20.03 7.73 10.37
N GLY A 210 -21.32 7.60 10.04
CA GLY A 210 -21.80 7.11 8.74
C GLY A 210 -21.87 5.58 8.64
N SER A 211 -22.34 5.09 7.49
CA SER A 211 -22.52 3.64 7.27
C SER A 211 -21.19 2.88 7.16
N PRO A 212 -21.16 1.57 7.44
CA PRO A 212 -19.95 0.74 7.29
C PRO A 212 -19.33 0.82 5.89
N TRP A 213 -20.15 0.94 4.84
CA TRP A 213 -19.66 1.12 3.47
C TRP A 213 -19.03 2.51 3.24
N LYS A 214 -19.50 3.56 3.93
CA LYS A 214 -18.84 4.88 3.93
C LYS A 214 -17.49 4.81 4.64
N GLN A 215 -17.39 4.04 5.72
CA GLN A 215 -16.11 3.78 6.38
C GLN A 215 -15.16 3.01 5.47
N ARG A 216 -15.64 1.98 4.76
CA ARG A 216 -14.84 1.27 3.74
C ARG A 216 -14.34 2.19 2.62
N LEU A 217 -15.16 3.11 2.12
CA LEU A 217 -14.71 4.09 1.14
C LEU A 217 -13.64 5.02 1.73
N ARG A 218 -13.80 5.48 2.98
CA ARG A 218 -12.80 6.31 3.66
C ARG A 218 -11.47 5.59 3.86
N THR A 219 -11.49 4.31 4.24
CA THR A 219 -10.27 3.49 4.41
C THR A 219 -9.65 3.12 3.07
N SER A 220 -10.47 3.07 2.02
CA SER A 220 -10.01 2.95 0.62
C SER A 220 -9.36 4.23 0.09
N SER A 221 -9.43 5.37 0.78
CA SER A 221 -8.65 6.58 0.46
C SER A 221 -7.31 6.55 1.22
N ARG A 222 -6.18 6.79 0.54
CA ARG A 222 -4.89 6.95 1.23
C ARG A 222 -4.83 8.37 1.81
N LEU A 223 -5.14 8.49 3.10
CA LEU A 223 -5.19 9.80 3.77
C LEU A 223 -3.81 10.27 4.25
N GLY A 224 -2.79 9.39 4.21
CA GLY A 224 -1.41 9.73 4.55
C GLY A 224 -0.56 10.30 3.42
N ASP A 225 -1.11 10.55 2.22
CA ASP A 225 -0.30 10.90 1.04
C ASP A 225 0.20 12.35 1.07
N GLY A 226 -0.57 13.30 1.61
CA GLY A 226 -0.22 14.71 1.69
C GLY A 226 -1.29 15.55 2.40
N ALA A 227 -0.92 16.72 2.91
CA ALA A 227 -1.84 17.62 3.61
C ALA A 227 -2.93 18.15 2.66
N TYR A 228 -2.54 18.59 1.46
CA TYR A 228 -3.49 19.06 0.46
C TYR A 228 -4.36 17.92 -0.06
N SER A 229 -3.75 16.75 -0.28
CA SER A 229 -4.50 15.55 -0.67
C SER A 229 -5.56 15.21 0.36
N ALA A 230 -5.18 15.07 1.63
CA ALA A 230 -6.09 14.69 2.70
C ALA A 230 -7.20 15.73 2.95
N ALA A 231 -6.87 17.01 2.89
CA ALA A 231 -7.80 18.11 3.21
C ALA A 231 -8.75 18.47 2.06
N VAL A 232 -8.31 18.36 0.80
CA VAL A 232 -9.07 18.86 -0.36
C VAL A 232 -9.33 17.75 -1.37
N VAL A 233 -8.28 17.08 -1.87
CA VAL A 233 -8.41 16.12 -2.97
C VAL A 233 -9.22 14.89 -2.56
N ARG A 234 -8.96 14.30 -1.39
CA ARG A 234 -9.61 13.07 -0.90
C ARG A 234 -11.10 13.27 -0.57
N PRO A 235 -11.54 14.39 0.04
CA PRO A 235 -12.96 14.70 0.12
C PRO A 235 -13.66 14.73 -1.25
N LEU A 236 -13.04 15.38 -2.24
CA LEU A 236 -13.60 15.49 -3.60
C LEU A 236 -13.60 14.15 -4.34
N SER A 237 -12.49 13.40 -4.27
CA SER A 237 -12.36 12.10 -4.93
C SER A 237 -13.38 11.11 -4.38
N ARG A 238 -13.63 11.08 -3.06
CA ARG A 238 -14.66 10.18 -2.48
C ARG A 238 -16.07 10.47 -2.99
N VAL A 239 -16.41 11.72 -3.28
CA VAL A 239 -17.70 12.07 -3.90
C VAL A 239 -17.76 11.49 -5.32
N GLY A 240 -16.71 11.70 -6.12
CA GLY A 240 -16.59 11.12 -7.46
C GLY A 240 -16.59 9.59 -7.45
N THR A 241 -15.85 8.97 -6.54
CA THR A 241 -15.77 7.52 -6.34
C THR A 241 -17.13 6.94 -6.00
N ARG A 242 -17.95 7.60 -5.16
CA ARG A 242 -19.31 7.14 -4.85
C ARG A 242 -20.17 7.02 -6.11
N LEU A 243 -20.07 8.00 -7.02
CA LEU A 243 -20.76 7.98 -8.31
C LEU A 243 -20.17 6.92 -9.25
N ALA A 244 -18.84 6.85 -9.37
CA ALA A 244 -18.16 5.87 -10.20
C ALA A 244 -18.52 4.42 -9.80
N LEU A 245 -18.60 4.14 -8.50
CA LEU A 245 -19.01 2.84 -7.97
C LEU A 245 -20.50 2.53 -8.21
N SER A 246 -21.37 3.54 -8.30
CA SER A 246 -22.80 3.31 -8.57
C SER A 246 -23.04 2.96 -10.04
N VAL A 247 -22.32 3.59 -10.97
CA VAL A 247 -22.39 3.28 -12.41
C VAL A 247 -21.48 2.12 -12.82
N GLY A 248 -20.58 1.66 -11.93
CA GLY A 248 -19.75 0.47 -12.14
C GLY A 248 -18.47 0.71 -12.97
N LEU A 249 -17.88 1.91 -12.92
CA LEU A 249 -16.60 2.18 -13.59
C LEU A 249 -15.49 1.28 -13.04
N THR A 250 -14.58 0.87 -13.93
CA THR A 250 -13.39 0.10 -13.55
C THR A 250 -12.24 1.03 -13.19
N PRO A 251 -11.29 0.61 -12.33
CA PRO A 251 -10.11 1.41 -11.98
C PRO A 251 -9.35 1.90 -13.22
N ASN A 252 -9.01 1.00 -14.15
CA ASN A 252 -8.22 1.34 -15.33
C ASN A 252 -8.92 2.34 -16.27
N LEU A 253 -10.26 2.31 -16.35
CA LEU A 253 -11.01 3.30 -17.12
C LEU A 253 -10.91 4.68 -16.48
N VAL A 254 -11.00 4.74 -15.15
CA VAL A 254 -10.85 6.00 -14.39
C VAL A 254 -9.43 6.55 -14.53
N THR A 255 -8.41 5.69 -14.47
CA THR A 255 -7.01 6.09 -14.77
C THR A 255 -6.87 6.65 -16.18
N ALA A 256 -7.48 6.01 -17.19
CA ALA A 256 -7.44 6.49 -18.57
C ALA A 256 -8.13 7.86 -18.73
N ILE A 257 -9.26 8.08 -18.05
CA ILE A 257 -9.95 9.38 -18.01
C ILE A 257 -9.04 10.45 -17.35
N SER A 258 -8.44 10.14 -16.20
CA SER A 258 -7.47 11.03 -15.52
C SER A 258 -6.34 11.44 -16.47
N LEU A 259 -5.75 10.47 -17.17
CA LEU A 259 -4.69 10.70 -18.14
C LEU A 259 -5.16 11.61 -19.30
N LEU A 260 -6.33 11.35 -19.90
CA LEU A 260 -6.87 12.17 -20.98
C LEU A 260 -7.14 13.61 -20.53
N VAL A 261 -7.68 13.81 -19.32
CA VAL A 261 -7.91 15.14 -18.75
C VAL A 261 -6.58 15.88 -18.52
N GLY A 262 -5.57 15.19 -18.00
CA GLY A 262 -4.24 15.78 -17.82
C GLY A 262 -3.53 16.08 -19.14
N ILE A 263 -3.70 15.23 -20.17
CA ILE A 263 -3.23 15.53 -21.54
C ILE A 263 -3.91 16.80 -22.06
N GLY A 264 -5.23 16.89 -21.90
CA GLY A 264 -6.01 18.09 -22.26
C GLY A 264 -5.48 19.35 -21.58
N SER A 265 -5.13 19.28 -20.30
CA SER A 265 -4.48 20.40 -19.57
C SER A 265 -3.19 20.84 -20.27
N GLY A 266 -2.27 19.91 -20.55
CA GLY A 266 -1.02 20.22 -21.24
C GLY A 266 -1.22 20.82 -22.64
N LEU A 267 -2.19 20.31 -23.40
CA LEU A 267 -2.55 20.87 -24.71
C LEU A 267 -3.10 22.30 -24.62
N LEU A 268 -3.91 22.60 -23.60
CA LEU A 268 -4.39 23.96 -23.36
C LEU A 268 -3.26 24.90 -22.95
N VAL A 269 -2.30 24.45 -22.14
CA VAL A 269 -1.10 25.23 -21.83
C VAL A 269 -0.30 25.55 -23.10
N LEU A 270 -0.13 24.58 -24.00
CA LEU A 270 0.65 24.74 -25.24
C LEU A 270 0.13 25.86 -26.16
N THR A 271 -1.12 26.28 -26.01
CA THR A 271 -1.71 27.40 -26.77
C THR A 271 -1.08 28.75 -26.45
N GLY A 272 -0.45 28.91 -25.28
CA GLY A 272 0.05 30.21 -24.79
C GLY A 272 -1.05 31.23 -24.44
N ASN A 273 -2.33 30.84 -24.48
CA ASN A 273 -3.45 31.72 -24.21
C ASN A 273 -3.79 31.73 -22.70
N ARG A 274 -3.71 32.90 -22.06
CA ARG A 274 -3.89 33.05 -20.59
C ARG A 274 -5.24 32.50 -20.07
N PRO A 275 -6.41 32.87 -20.60
CA PRO A 275 -7.67 32.21 -20.26
C PRO A 275 -7.62 30.68 -20.31
N LEU A 276 -6.98 30.12 -21.35
CA LEU A 276 -6.86 28.66 -21.49
C LEU A 276 -5.90 28.05 -20.46
N TRP A 277 -4.91 28.79 -19.97
CA TRP A 277 -4.05 28.36 -18.86
C TRP A 277 -4.80 28.25 -17.54
N ILE A 278 -5.80 29.12 -17.28
CA ILE A 278 -6.67 29.01 -16.11
C ILE A 278 -7.48 27.72 -16.20
N VAL A 279 -8.09 27.45 -17.36
CA VAL A 279 -8.81 26.19 -17.60
C VAL A 279 -7.86 25.00 -17.45
N ALA A 280 -6.64 25.08 -17.97
CA ALA A 280 -5.64 24.04 -17.82
C ALA A 280 -5.28 23.77 -16.35
N ALA A 281 -5.10 24.81 -15.53
CA ALA A 281 -4.84 24.68 -14.11
C ALA A 281 -5.99 23.97 -13.38
N VAL A 282 -7.24 24.29 -13.72
CA VAL A 282 -8.42 23.59 -13.20
C VAL A 282 -8.45 22.14 -13.66
N LEU A 283 -8.22 21.86 -14.95
CA LEU A 283 -8.17 20.50 -15.48
C LEU A 283 -7.07 19.66 -14.83
N LEU A 284 -5.93 20.27 -14.48
CA LEU A 284 -4.85 19.58 -13.78
C LEU A 284 -5.27 19.13 -12.37
N GLN A 285 -6.03 19.96 -11.65
CA GLN A 285 -6.63 19.60 -10.37
C GLN A 285 -7.74 18.55 -10.52
N VAL A 286 -8.58 18.66 -11.55
CA VAL A 286 -9.60 17.66 -11.86
C VAL A 286 -8.96 16.31 -12.19
N ALA A 287 -7.90 16.29 -13.00
CA ALA A 287 -7.13 15.08 -13.29
C ALA A 287 -6.62 14.45 -12.00
N LEU A 288 -5.99 15.22 -11.09
CA LEU A 288 -5.52 14.73 -9.79
C LEU A 288 -6.64 14.13 -8.91
N VAL A 289 -7.84 14.73 -8.92
CA VAL A 289 -8.99 14.19 -8.19
C VAL A 289 -9.44 12.85 -8.79
N ILE A 290 -9.53 12.76 -10.12
CA ILE A 290 -9.93 11.53 -10.84
C ILE A 290 -8.88 10.43 -10.64
N ASP A 291 -7.60 10.79 -10.66
CA ASP A 291 -6.48 9.90 -10.35
C ASP A 291 -6.65 9.26 -8.98
N CYS A 292 -6.99 10.05 -7.97
CA CYS A 292 -7.24 9.53 -6.64
C CYS A 292 -8.42 8.54 -6.57
N MET A 293 -9.37 8.62 -7.50
CA MET A 293 -10.55 7.75 -7.56
C MET A 293 -10.21 6.33 -8.00
N ASP A 294 -9.24 6.11 -8.89
CA ASP A 294 -8.95 4.77 -9.41
C ASP A 294 -8.48 3.80 -8.31
N GLY A 295 -7.58 4.25 -7.44
CA GLY A 295 -7.03 3.49 -6.34
C GLY A 295 -8.02 3.33 -5.21
N GLU A 296 -8.96 4.26 -5.06
CA GLU A 296 -10.11 4.13 -4.16
C GLU A 296 -11.07 3.05 -4.65
N ILE A 297 -11.40 3.04 -5.95
CA ILE A 297 -12.25 2.02 -6.57
C ILE A 297 -11.56 0.64 -6.49
N ALA A 298 -10.28 0.56 -6.83
CA ALA A 298 -9.51 -0.68 -6.77
C ALA A 298 -9.52 -1.29 -5.37
N ARG A 299 -9.25 -0.47 -4.34
CA ARG A 299 -9.27 -0.92 -2.93
C ARG A 299 -10.65 -1.25 -2.42
N PHE A 300 -11.67 -0.45 -2.77
CA PHE A 300 -13.04 -0.69 -2.34
C PHE A 300 -13.59 -1.99 -2.93
N THR A 301 -13.41 -2.19 -4.23
CA THR A 301 -13.96 -3.32 -5.01
C THR A 301 -13.06 -4.56 -5.02
N ARG A 302 -11.86 -4.45 -4.44
CA ARG A 302 -10.80 -5.47 -4.44
C ARG A 302 -10.33 -5.89 -5.83
N ARG A 303 -10.42 -4.97 -6.79
CA ARG A 303 -9.98 -5.16 -8.17
C ARG A 303 -8.62 -4.51 -8.35
N PHE A 304 -7.58 -5.28 -8.09
CA PHE A 304 -6.19 -4.87 -8.27
C PHE A 304 -5.63 -5.48 -9.55
N SER A 305 -4.73 -4.76 -10.23
CA SER A 305 -3.98 -5.31 -11.35
C SER A 305 -2.59 -4.67 -11.42
N ALA A 306 -1.58 -5.46 -11.78
CA ALA A 306 -0.22 -4.95 -12.00
C ALA A 306 -0.21 -3.89 -13.11
N PHE A 307 -0.98 -4.12 -14.19
CA PHE A 307 -1.15 -3.14 -15.26
C PHE A 307 -1.72 -1.82 -14.77
N GLY A 308 -2.75 -1.85 -13.91
CA GLY A 308 -3.34 -0.63 -13.35
C GLY A 308 -2.35 0.17 -12.51
N GLY A 309 -1.59 -0.49 -11.65
CA GLY A 309 -0.54 0.18 -10.86
C GLY A 309 0.60 0.75 -11.71
N TRP A 310 0.98 0.07 -12.79
CA TRP A 310 1.94 0.55 -13.77
C TRP A 310 1.41 1.76 -14.57
N LEU A 311 0.15 1.70 -15.01
CA LEU A 311 -0.50 2.75 -15.78
C LEU A 311 -0.69 4.02 -14.95
N ASP A 312 -1.09 3.90 -13.68
CA ASP A 312 -1.16 5.00 -12.71
C ASP A 312 0.21 5.69 -12.57
N GLY A 313 1.26 4.92 -12.29
CA GLY A 313 2.62 5.43 -12.12
C GLY A 313 3.18 6.16 -13.35
N ILE A 314 2.94 5.64 -14.57
CA ILE A 314 3.38 6.29 -15.81
C ILE A 314 2.49 7.45 -16.20
N GLY A 315 1.17 7.31 -16.04
CA GLY A 315 0.20 8.35 -16.36
C GLY A 315 0.51 9.63 -15.61
N ASP A 316 0.86 9.53 -14.34
CA ASP A 316 1.35 10.63 -13.51
C ASP A 316 2.52 11.40 -14.11
N ARG A 317 3.48 10.68 -14.68
CA ARG A 317 4.67 11.27 -15.32
C ARG A 317 4.34 11.91 -16.65
N ILE A 318 3.49 11.28 -17.45
CA ILE A 318 3.03 11.85 -18.73
C ILE A 318 2.33 13.19 -18.48
N LYS A 319 1.43 13.27 -17.49
CA LYS A 319 0.71 14.49 -17.13
C LYS A 319 1.68 15.62 -16.73
N GLU A 320 2.60 15.37 -15.80
CA GLU A 320 3.59 16.39 -15.35
C GLU A 320 4.52 16.83 -16.49
N TYR A 321 5.11 15.90 -17.24
CA TYR A 321 6.09 16.21 -18.28
C TYR A 321 5.47 16.89 -19.48
N LEU A 322 4.22 16.55 -19.84
CA LEU A 322 3.53 17.26 -20.91
C LEU A 322 3.32 18.73 -20.56
N VAL A 323 2.96 19.04 -19.30
CA VAL A 323 2.84 20.43 -18.84
C VAL A 323 4.20 21.13 -18.92
N PHE A 324 5.29 20.53 -18.44
CA PHE A 324 6.62 21.15 -18.53
C PHE A 324 7.06 21.39 -19.98
N ALA A 325 6.85 20.41 -20.87
CA ALA A 325 7.15 20.56 -22.29
C ALA A 325 6.31 21.67 -22.93
N ALA A 326 5.01 21.73 -22.62
CA ALA A 326 4.11 22.76 -23.12
C ALA A 326 4.52 24.16 -22.67
N VAL A 327 4.83 24.33 -21.38
CA VAL A 327 5.33 25.60 -20.83
C VAL A 327 6.68 25.98 -21.45
N GLY A 328 7.61 25.04 -21.60
CA GLY A 328 8.91 25.27 -22.24
C GLY A 328 8.77 25.71 -23.70
N ALA A 329 7.86 25.08 -24.46
CA ALA A 329 7.54 25.47 -25.82
C ALA A 329 6.94 26.88 -25.90
N VAL A 330 6.02 27.23 -24.99
CA VAL A 330 5.45 28.58 -24.91
C VAL A 330 6.52 29.61 -24.53
N ALA A 331 7.39 29.31 -23.57
CA ALA A 331 8.48 30.20 -23.17
C ALA A 331 9.35 30.62 -24.37
N VAL A 332 9.76 29.65 -25.19
CA VAL A 332 10.58 29.93 -26.38
C VAL A 332 9.80 30.72 -27.43
N ARG A 333 8.51 30.42 -27.63
CA ARG A 333 7.64 31.21 -28.53
C ARG A 333 7.49 32.67 -28.07
N GLU A 334 7.56 32.91 -26.76
CA GLU A 334 7.53 34.25 -26.15
C GLU A 334 8.92 34.92 -26.10
N GLY A 335 9.95 34.31 -26.68
CA GLY A 335 11.31 34.89 -26.76
C GLY A 335 12.22 34.54 -25.59
N HIS A 336 11.81 33.65 -24.67
CA HIS A 336 12.67 33.17 -23.60
C HIS A 336 13.50 31.95 -24.05
N GLU A 337 14.74 32.18 -24.47
CA GLU A 337 15.66 31.15 -24.96
C GLU A 337 15.90 30.00 -23.96
N SER A 338 15.86 30.30 -22.66
CA SER A 338 16.05 29.33 -21.58
C SER A 338 14.84 28.41 -21.34
N GLY A 339 13.73 28.60 -22.06
CA GLY A 339 12.47 27.85 -21.85
C GLY A 339 12.63 26.33 -21.85
N TRP A 340 13.26 25.78 -22.89
CA TRP A 340 13.53 24.35 -22.97
C TRP A 340 14.54 23.87 -21.93
N LEU A 341 15.57 24.66 -21.66
CA LEU A 341 16.57 24.33 -20.64
C LEU A 341 15.90 24.16 -19.27
N LEU A 342 15.07 25.12 -18.87
CA LEU A 342 14.34 25.05 -17.60
C LEU A 342 13.35 23.88 -17.57
N ALA A 343 12.64 23.60 -18.67
CA ALA A 343 11.76 22.45 -18.75
C ALA A 343 12.51 21.12 -18.59
N MET A 344 13.68 20.97 -19.23
CA MET A 344 14.54 19.79 -19.08
C MET A 344 15.07 19.66 -17.64
N ILE A 345 15.51 20.75 -17.02
CA ILE A 345 15.94 20.74 -15.62
C ILE A 345 14.80 20.29 -14.70
N ALA A 346 13.58 20.82 -14.90
CA ALA A 346 12.41 20.41 -14.15
C ALA A 346 12.13 18.91 -14.30
N MET A 347 12.16 18.39 -15.54
CA MET A 347 11.98 16.97 -15.82
C MET A 347 13.05 16.11 -15.12
N VAL A 348 14.33 16.47 -15.22
CA VAL A 348 15.43 15.70 -14.60
C VAL A 348 15.27 15.65 -13.07
N ILE A 349 14.97 16.77 -12.43
CA ILE A 349 14.80 16.83 -10.97
C ILE A 349 13.60 16.00 -10.52
N VAL A 350 12.47 16.12 -11.22
CA VAL A 350 11.27 15.33 -10.94
C VAL A 350 11.52 13.84 -11.15
N THR A 351 12.21 13.45 -12.23
CA THR A 351 12.62 12.06 -12.48
C THR A 351 13.49 11.52 -11.35
N GLY A 352 14.53 12.27 -10.96
CA GLY A 352 15.44 11.87 -9.89
C GLY A 352 14.71 11.66 -8.57
N ARG A 353 13.75 12.54 -8.25
CA ARG A 353 12.89 12.40 -7.08
C ARG A 353 12.04 11.13 -7.13
N HIS A 354 11.38 10.85 -8.25
CA HIS A 354 10.54 9.66 -8.36
C HIS A 354 11.36 8.37 -8.30
N LEU A 355 12.52 8.34 -8.95
CA LEU A 355 13.44 7.21 -8.88
C LEU A 355 13.87 6.95 -7.43
N GLU A 356 14.15 8.01 -6.67
CA GLU A 356 14.50 7.94 -5.25
C GLU A 356 13.33 7.42 -4.40
N ASP A 357 12.11 7.91 -4.62
CA ASP A 357 10.89 7.43 -3.95
C ASP A 357 10.62 5.94 -4.22
N TYR A 358 10.69 5.49 -5.47
CA TYR A 358 10.48 4.08 -5.84
C TYR A 358 11.59 3.17 -5.33
N SER A 359 12.85 3.51 -5.56
CA SER A 359 14.00 2.69 -5.14
C SER A 359 14.05 2.47 -3.63
N TYR A 360 13.70 3.48 -2.83
CA TYR A 360 13.63 3.32 -1.39
C TYR A 360 12.44 2.46 -0.96
N GLY A 361 11.30 2.58 -1.64
CA GLY A 361 10.14 1.72 -1.44
C GLY A 361 10.47 0.25 -1.69
N ASP A 362 11.08 -0.05 -2.83
CA ASP A 362 11.45 -1.41 -3.22
C ASP A 362 12.52 -1.99 -2.29
N ARG A 363 13.55 -1.21 -1.95
CA ARG A 363 14.59 -1.65 -1.00
C ARG A 363 14.00 -1.96 0.37
N THR A 364 13.10 -1.13 0.88
CA THR A 364 12.45 -1.38 2.18
C THR A 364 11.51 -2.59 2.12
N ALA A 365 10.80 -2.81 1.01
CA ALA A 365 9.99 -4.00 0.82
C ALA A 365 10.84 -5.28 0.76
N ALA A 366 11.96 -5.26 0.04
CA ALA A 366 12.89 -6.39 -0.06
C ALA A 366 13.53 -6.73 1.30
N VAL A 367 13.97 -5.71 2.06
CA VAL A 367 14.49 -5.91 3.42
C VAL A 367 13.43 -6.53 4.33
N ARG A 368 12.17 -6.10 4.25
CA ARG A 368 11.06 -6.71 5.03
C ARG A 368 10.84 -8.17 4.66
N ALA A 369 10.81 -8.47 3.36
CA ALA A 369 10.64 -9.84 2.87
C ALA A 369 11.79 -10.74 3.37
N ALA A 370 13.03 -10.24 3.31
CA ALA A 370 14.21 -10.96 3.78
C ALA A 370 14.24 -11.14 5.30
N ALA A 371 13.84 -10.13 6.09
CA ALA A 371 13.72 -10.25 7.54
C ALA A 371 12.68 -11.31 7.95
N THR A 372 11.55 -11.36 7.22
CA THR A 372 10.52 -12.39 7.42
C THR A 372 11.06 -13.79 7.11
N ALA A 373 11.88 -13.94 6.06
CA ALA A 373 12.48 -15.22 5.67
C ALA A 373 13.64 -15.66 6.59
N ALA A 374 14.44 -14.72 7.11
CA ALA A 374 15.59 -15.00 7.96
C ALA A 374 15.20 -15.41 9.39
N ASN A 375 14.06 -14.92 9.90
CA ASN A 375 13.54 -15.24 11.23
C ASN A 375 12.80 -16.60 11.29
N GLY A 376 13.32 -17.64 10.61
CA GLY A 376 12.93 -19.04 10.85
C GLY A 376 13.04 -19.41 12.35
N PRO A 377 12.40 -20.51 12.80
CA PRO A 377 12.02 -20.72 14.20
C PRO A 377 13.20 -20.39 15.11
N SER A 378 13.00 -19.40 15.98
CA SER A 378 13.95 -19.07 17.04
C SER A 378 14.13 -20.30 17.91
N THR A 379 15.14 -21.11 17.62
CA THR A 379 15.68 -22.08 18.56
C THR A 379 16.31 -21.28 19.68
N GLY A 380 15.51 -20.95 20.69
CA GLY A 380 15.98 -20.37 21.93
C GLY A 380 16.87 -21.38 22.65
N SER A 381 18.18 -21.31 22.44
CA SER A 381 19.14 -21.80 23.42
C SER A 381 19.37 -20.67 24.43
N GLY A 382 18.78 -20.83 25.61
CA GLY A 382 19.27 -20.33 26.89
C GLY A 382 19.75 -18.88 27.00
N SER A 383 18.85 -17.99 27.42
CA SER A 383 19.08 -17.30 28.69
C SER A 383 17.73 -16.98 29.31
N SER A 384 17.67 -17.13 30.63
CA SER A 384 16.53 -16.87 31.50
C SER A 384 15.82 -15.57 31.11
N ALA A 385 14.65 -15.69 30.48
CA ALA A 385 13.67 -14.63 30.46
C ALA A 385 13.15 -14.50 31.90
N ASP A 386 13.82 -13.64 32.67
CA ASP A 386 13.26 -13.08 33.89
C ASP A 386 11.89 -12.50 33.53
N PRO A 387 10.77 -13.02 34.09
CA PRO A 387 9.48 -12.41 33.89
C PRO A 387 9.56 -11.09 34.64
N GLY A 388 9.85 -10.00 33.91
CA GLY A 388 9.95 -8.67 34.48
C GLY A 388 8.74 -8.38 35.40
N PRO A 389 8.93 -7.54 36.43
CA PRO A 389 8.03 -7.45 37.56
C PRO A 389 6.55 -7.23 37.15
N PRO A 390 5.59 -7.77 37.92
CA PRO A 390 4.16 -7.87 37.58
C PRO A 390 3.40 -6.53 37.57
N THR A 391 4.11 -5.40 37.42
CA THR A 391 3.57 -4.04 37.53
C THR A 391 3.70 -3.19 36.26
N SER A 392 4.24 -3.74 35.16
CA SER A 392 4.18 -3.06 33.86
C SER A 392 2.79 -3.25 33.24
N SER A 393 1.91 -2.30 33.53
CA SER A 393 0.63 -2.15 32.83
C SER A 393 0.83 -2.18 31.31
N GLY A 394 -0.12 -2.76 30.57
CA GLY A 394 -0.19 -2.77 29.11
C GLY A 394 -0.44 -1.37 28.53
N ILE A 395 0.36 -0.38 28.94
CA ILE A 395 0.21 1.03 28.60
C ILE A 395 0.45 1.17 27.09
N LEU A 396 -0.65 1.34 26.36
CA LEU A 396 -0.58 1.76 24.98
C LEU A 396 0.00 3.17 24.89
N PRO A 397 0.78 3.47 23.84
CA PRO A 397 1.16 4.84 23.56
C PRO A 397 -0.10 5.72 23.43
N PRO A 398 -0.10 6.91 24.04
CA PRO A 398 -1.26 7.79 24.02
C PRO A 398 -1.59 8.23 22.60
N VAL A 399 -2.87 8.57 22.38
CA VAL A 399 -3.32 9.18 21.11
C VAL A 399 -2.46 10.42 20.81
N PRO A 400 -2.06 10.67 19.54
CA PRO A 400 -1.14 11.75 19.22
C PRO A 400 -1.70 13.11 19.65
N SER A 401 -0.89 13.84 20.42
CA SER A 401 -1.18 15.20 20.86
C SER A 401 -1.29 16.17 19.69
N THR A 402 -1.92 17.34 19.90
CA THR A 402 -2.02 18.39 18.87
C THR A 402 -0.65 18.78 18.30
N ARG A 403 0.38 18.89 19.15
CA ARG A 403 1.74 19.20 18.70
C ARG A 403 2.32 18.11 17.79
N GLN A 404 2.12 16.83 18.13
CA GLN A 404 2.56 15.72 17.31
C GLN A 404 1.81 15.65 15.97
N ARG A 405 0.51 15.95 15.96
CA ARG A 405 -0.30 16.06 14.73
C ARG A 405 0.22 17.18 13.83
N ILE A 406 0.49 18.36 14.39
CA ILE A 406 1.09 19.49 13.64
C ILE A 406 2.46 19.11 13.09
N ALA A 407 3.32 18.48 13.89
CA ALA A 407 4.64 18.05 13.45
C ALA A 407 4.56 16.98 12.34
N PHE A 408 3.61 16.05 12.43
CA PHE A 408 3.36 15.04 11.40
C PHE A 408 2.96 15.70 10.07
N TRP A 409 1.97 16.59 10.08
CA TRP A 409 1.54 17.29 8.87
C TRP A 409 2.60 18.24 8.34
N GLY A 410 3.36 18.92 9.21
CA GLY A 410 4.49 19.76 8.82
C GLY A 410 5.57 18.98 8.08
N LYS A 411 5.94 17.79 8.58
CA LYS A 411 6.88 16.88 7.88
C LYS A 411 6.32 16.40 6.54
N LYS A 412 5.01 16.13 6.46
CA LYS A 412 4.34 15.76 5.21
C LYS A 412 4.32 16.89 4.19
N ILE A 413 4.08 18.13 4.62
CA ILE A 413 4.14 19.31 3.75
C ILE A 413 5.56 19.53 3.24
N ALA A 414 6.57 19.40 4.10
CA ALA A 414 7.98 19.53 3.71
C ALA A 414 8.42 18.49 2.67
N HIS A 415 7.82 17.30 2.67
CA HIS A 415 8.06 16.30 1.64
C HIS A 415 7.51 16.71 0.26
N VAL A 416 6.64 17.72 0.17
CA VAL A 416 5.89 18.15 -1.02
C VAL A 416 5.43 16.98 -1.91
N PRO A 417 4.46 16.18 -1.44
CA PRO A 417 3.89 15.07 -2.20
C PRO A 417 3.28 15.50 -3.54
N ILE A 418 2.85 14.52 -4.34
CA ILE A 418 2.35 14.72 -5.72
C ILE A 418 1.25 15.80 -5.77
N ALA A 419 0.26 15.70 -4.88
CA ALA A 419 -0.87 16.62 -4.86
C ALA A 419 -0.44 18.08 -4.60
N GLU A 420 0.48 18.31 -3.66
CA GLU A 420 1.02 19.63 -3.34
C GLU A 420 1.81 20.22 -4.52
N ARG A 421 2.55 19.39 -5.26
CA ARG A 421 3.25 19.86 -6.47
C ARG A 421 2.27 20.25 -7.58
N TYR A 422 1.24 19.44 -7.80
CA TYR A 422 0.18 19.75 -8.76
C TYR A 422 -0.54 21.05 -8.40
N LEU A 423 -0.80 21.29 -7.10
CA LEU A 423 -1.34 22.54 -6.60
C LEU A 423 -0.43 23.72 -6.95
N ILE A 424 0.87 23.64 -6.63
CA ILE A 424 1.81 24.73 -6.91
C ILE A 424 1.94 24.96 -8.42
N LEU A 425 2.00 23.89 -9.22
CA LEU A 425 2.05 23.98 -10.68
C LEU A 425 0.79 24.66 -11.24
N SER A 426 -0.39 24.30 -10.72
CA SER A 426 -1.67 24.91 -11.11
C SER A 426 -1.72 26.39 -10.74
N LEU A 427 -1.26 26.75 -9.54
CA LEU A 427 -1.18 28.15 -9.10
C LEU A 427 -0.16 28.95 -9.93
N ALA A 428 0.97 28.35 -10.28
CA ALA A 428 1.97 29.00 -11.10
C ALA A 428 1.45 29.26 -12.53
N LEU A 429 0.64 28.34 -13.10
CA LEU A 429 -0.03 28.57 -14.39
C LEU A 429 -0.92 29.81 -14.37
N LEU A 430 -1.52 30.17 -13.24
CA LEU A 430 -2.34 31.39 -13.13
C LEU A 430 -1.54 32.68 -13.33
N THR A 431 -0.21 32.63 -13.19
CA THR A 431 0.64 33.80 -13.46
C THR A 431 0.68 34.18 -14.94
N GLY A 432 0.36 33.23 -15.84
CA GLY A 432 0.46 33.42 -17.29
C GLY A 432 1.89 33.76 -17.75
N ARG A 433 2.91 33.38 -16.96
CA ARG A 433 4.32 33.63 -17.26
C ARG A 433 5.09 32.32 -17.23
N PRO A 434 5.55 31.79 -18.38
CA PRO A 434 6.10 30.44 -18.46
C PRO A 434 7.36 30.23 -17.61
N ILE A 435 8.22 31.24 -17.49
CA ILE A 435 9.45 31.13 -16.69
C ILE A 435 9.15 30.94 -15.21
N TRP A 436 8.16 31.65 -14.67
CA TRP A 436 7.77 31.49 -13.26
C TRP A 436 7.19 30.10 -12.98
N VAL A 437 6.47 29.53 -13.95
CA VAL A 437 5.95 28.15 -13.86
C VAL A 437 7.09 27.14 -13.76
N LEU A 438 8.08 27.21 -14.66
CA LEU A 438 9.21 26.29 -14.66
C LEU A 438 10.10 26.47 -13.42
N VAL A 439 10.39 27.72 -13.03
CA VAL A 439 11.17 28.01 -11.82
C VAL A 439 10.47 27.49 -10.56
N ALA A 440 9.15 27.66 -10.45
CA ALA A 440 8.38 27.11 -9.33
C ALA A 440 8.46 25.57 -9.30
N ALA A 441 8.28 24.92 -10.46
CA ALA A 441 8.39 23.46 -10.57
C ALA A 441 9.77 22.94 -10.15
N ILE A 442 10.84 23.61 -10.61
CA ILE A 442 12.23 23.30 -10.24
C ILE A 442 12.45 23.49 -8.75
N ALA A 443 12.16 24.67 -8.20
CA ALA A 443 12.46 25.01 -6.83
C ALA A 443 11.79 24.05 -5.83
N VAL A 444 10.51 23.76 -6.07
CA VAL A 444 9.71 22.86 -5.23
C VAL A 444 10.20 21.42 -5.32
N SER A 445 10.48 20.93 -6.53
CA SER A 445 10.92 19.55 -6.74
C SER A 445 12.35 19.35 -6.23
N ALA A 446 13.22 20.35 -6.39
CA ALA A 446 14.59 20.33 -5.88
C ALA A 446 14.61 20.35 -4.36
N PHE A 447 13.83 21.22 -3.72
CA PHE A 447 13.71 21.25 -2.26
C PHE A 447 13.29 19.89 -1.71
N ALA A 448 12.25 19.30 -2.30
CA ALA A 448 11.74 18.04 -1.82
C ALA A 448 12.69 16.86 -2.09
N LEU A 449 13.38 16.84 -3.24
CA LEU A 449 14.45 15.87 -3.51
C LEU A 449 15.57 15.99 -2.49
N LEU A 450 16.06 17.20 -2.20
CA LEU A 450 17.10 17.43 -1.20
C LEU A 450 16.64 16.99 0.20
N TRP A 451 15.39 17.27 0.55
CA TRP A 451 14.80 16.86 1.83
C TRP A 451 14.73 15.33 1.97
N THR A 452 14.22 14.63 0.96
CA THR A 452 14.09 13.15 1.01
C THR A 452 15.44 12.48 0.92
N PHE A 453 16.23 12.84 -0.08
CA PHE A 453 17.53 12.26 -0.33
C PHE A 453 18.47 12.50 0.86
N GLY A 454 18.52 13.72 1.41
CA GLY A 454 19.33 14.02 2.59
C GLY A 454 18.97 13.16 3.80
N GLY A 455 17.66 13.05 4.12
CA GLY A 455 17.19 12.22 5.22
C GLY A 455 17.39 10.71 4.99
N ARG A 456 17.38 10.25 3.73
CA ARG A 456 17.62 8.84 3.38
C ARG A 456 19.10 8.51 3.33
N LEU A 457 19.94 9.42 2.86
CA LEU A 457 21.39 9.32 2.88
C LEU A 457 21.93 9.22 4.32
N LEU A 458 21.45 10.08 5.22
CA LEU A 458 21.81 10.00 6.65
C LEU A 458 21.42 8.68 7.30
N ARG A 459 20.29 8.08 6.89
CA ARG A 459 19.88 6.75 7.35
C ARG A 459 20.74 5.65 6.75
N ALA A 460 21.10 5.76 5.47
CA ALA A 460 21.97 4.80 4.80
C ALA A 460 23.35 4.72 5.47
N PHE A 461 23.92 5.85 5.91
CA PHE A 461 25.17 5.88 6.69
C PHE A 461 25.09 5.17 8.05
N ARG A 462 23.88 4.93 8.57
CA ARG A 462 23.64 4.28 9.87
C ARG A 462 23.09 2.87 9.75
N ALA A 463 22.74 2.42 8.55
CA ALA A 463 22.07 1.15 8.33
C ALA A 463 23.08 0.03 8.08
N ALA A 464 22.79 -1.16 8.60
CA ALA A 464 23.52 -2.38 8.24
C ALA A 464 23.32 -2.72 6.75
N PRO A 465 24.30 -3.38 6.11
CA PRO A 465 24.15 -3.83 4.72
C PRO A 465 22.94 -4.78 4.61
N PRO A 466 22.08 -4.61 3.60
CA PRO A 466 20.98 -5.54 3.38
C PRO A 466 21.52 -6.92 2.98
N PRO A 467 20.77 -8.00 3.23
CA PRO A 467 21.14 -9.33 2.77
C PRO A 467 21.26 -9.36 1.23
N PRO A 468 22.14 -10.20 0.66
CA PRO A 468 22.27 -10.34 -0.78
C PRO A 468 20.96 -10.88 -1.36
N VAL A 469 20.46 -10.24 -2.42
CA VAL A 469 19.27 -10.69 -3.15
C VAL A 469 19.67 -10.93 -4.60
N ASP A 470 19.63 -12.18 -5.04
CA ASP A 470 19.83 -12.55 -6.46
C ASP A 470 18.64 -12.04 -7.28
N THR A 471 18.76 -10.80 -7.76
CA THR A 471 17.65 -10.05 -8.40
C THR A 471 17.94 -9.63 -9.82
N LEU A 472 19.16 -9.81 -10.32
CA LEU A 472 19.56 -9.29 -11.63
C LEU A 472 18.70 -9.89 -12.76
N ASP A 473 18.40 -11.19 -12.66
CA ASP A 473 17.61 -11.92 -13.65
C ASP A 473 16.13 -11.50 -13.66
N GLN A 474 15.61 -11.04 -12.52
CA GLN A 474 14.25 -10.50 -12.41
C GLN A 474 14.14 -9.06 -12.95
N GLN A 475 15.26 -8.34 -13.10
CA GLN A 475 15.30 -6.97 -13.62
C GLN A 475 15.49 -6.91 -15.15
N LEU A 476 15.97 -8.00 -15.76
CA LEU A 476 16.12 -8.14 -17.19
C LEU A 476 14.74 -8.40 -17.83
N ASP A 477 13.89 -7.37 -17.91
CA ASP A 477 12.58 -7.38 -18.59
C ASP A 477 12.76 -7.53 -20.12
N LEU A 478 13.29 -8.68 -20.55
CA LEU A 478 13.56 -8.96 -21.95
C LEU A 478 12.24 -9.15 -22.70
N GLY A 479 11.99 -8.28 -23.68
CA GLY A 479 10.87 -8.39 -24.62
C GLY A 479 10.88 -9.72 -25.38
N ARG A 480 9.76 -10.09 -26.01
CA ARG A 480 9.60 -11.38 -26.71
C ARG A 480 10.69 -11.63 -27.77
N LEU A 481 11.08 -10.57 -28.49
CA LEU A 481 12.11 -10.63 -29.53
C LEU A 481 13.51 -10.89 -28.93
N ALA A 482 13.87 -10.21 -27.85
CA ALA A 482 15.12 -10.45 -27.13
C ALA A 482 15.14 -11.86 -26.51
N ARG A 483 14.04 -12.33 -25.92
CA ARG A 483 13.96 -13.72 -25.43
C ARG A 483 14.10 -14.76 -26.54
N ALA A 484 13.53 -14.51 -27.71
CA ALA A 484 13.64 -15.40 -28.86
C ALA A 484 15.09 -15.45 -29.40
N SER A 485 15.77 -14.30 -29.46
CA SER A 485 17.17 -14.23 -29.90
C SER A 485 18.17 -14.74 -28.86
N GLY A 486 17.78 -14.91 -27.59
CA GLY A 486 18.60 -15.57 -26.55
C GLY A 486 18.96 -17.03 -26.81
N ARG A 487 18.49 -17.61 -27.92
CA ARG A 487 19.00 -18.89 -28.46
C ARG A 487 20.37 -18.73 -29.13
N LEU A 488 20.70 -17.54 -29.62
CA LEU A 488 21.99 -17.18 -30.18
C LEU A 488 22.92 -16.84 -29.02
N ARG A 489 23.87 -17.73 -28.69
CA ARG A 489 24.84 -17.48 -27.61
C ARG A 489 25.87 -16.46 -28.08
N ILE A 490 25.76 -15.22 -27.63
CA ILE A 490 26.75 -14.17 -27.89
C ILE A 490 27.54 -13.94 -26.60
N PRO A 491 28.88 -13.95 -26.62
CA PRO A 491 29.67 -13.60 -25.45
C PRO A 491 29.29 -12.22 -24.92
N PHE A 492 29.06 -12.08 -23.61
CA PHE A 492 28.56 -10.86 -22.97
C PHE A 492 29.32 -9.60 -23.40
N LEU A 493 30.65 -9.65 -23.40
CA LEU A 493 31.50 -8.51 -23.76
C LEU A 493 31.35 -8.12 -25.23
N LEU A 494 31.31 -9.10 -26.13
CA LEU A 494 31.10 -8.87 -27.56
C LEU A 494 29.70 -8.29 -27.82
N GLY A 495 28.67 -8.88 -27.21
CA GLY A 495 27.30 -8.39 -27.32
C GLY A 495 27.14 -6.97 -26.77
N SER A 496 27.79 -6.64 -25.66
CA SER A 496 27.80 -5.29 -25.08
C SER A 496 28.46 -4.26 -26.00
N VAL A 497 29.60 -4.60 -26.61
CA VAL A 497 30.27 -3.72 -27.59
C VAL A 497 29.39 -3.50 -28.82
N LEU A 498 28.78 -4.55 -29.35
CA LEU A 498 27.87 -4.45 -30.50
C LEU A 498 26.60 -3.64 -30.17
N LEU A 499 26.07 -3.78 -28.96
CA LEU A 499 24.96 -2.96 -28.45
C LEU A 499 25.35 -1.48 -28.41
N ILE A 500 26.51 -1.14 -27.84
CA ILE A 500 27.04 0.23 -27.84
C ILE A 500 27.17 0.76 -29.26
N GLY A 501 27.70 -0.05 -30.19
CA GLY A 501 27.77 0.30 -31.61
C GLY A 501 26.40 0.60 -32.22
N CYS A 502 25.38 -0.22 -31.90
CA CYS A 502 24.01 0.02 -32.35
C CYS A 502 23.43 1.32 -31.75
N TRP A 503 23.66 1.60 -30.47
CA TRP A 503 23.25 2.86 -29.86
C TRP A 503 23.90 4.08 -30.53
N LEU A 504 25.19 4.00 -30.85
CA LEU A 504 25.88 5.05 -31.60
C LEU A 504 25.31 5.23 -33.00
N LEU A 505 24.98 4.15 -33.70
CA LEU A 505 24.32 4.20 -35.02
C LEU A 505 22.91 4.79 -34.95
N ILE A 506 22.15 4.50 -33.88
CA ILE A 506 20.84 5.13 -33.64
C ILE A 506 21.01 6.64 -33.51
N ILE A 507 21.94 7.08 -32.65
CA ILE A 507 22.22 8.50 -32.42
C ILE A 507 22.69 9.18 -33.70
N LEU A 508 23.65 8.58 -34.42
CA LEU A 508 24.17 9.09 -35.68
C LEU A 508 23.04 9.21 -36.72
N GLY A 509 22.19 8.18 -36.83
CA GLY A 509 21.05 8.20 -37.73
C GLY A 509 20.04 9.30 -37.40
N ILE A 510 19.77 9.57 -36.11
CA ILE A 510 18.91 10.67 -35.68
C ILE A 510 19.53 12.02 -36.06
N CYS A 511 20.81 12.24 -35.72
CA CYS A 511 21.54 13.47 -36.02
C CYS A 511 21.63 13.74 -37.53
N ALA A 512 21.83 12.69 -38.33
CA ALA A 512 21.90 12.76 -39.78
C ALA A 512 20.52 12.71 -40.48
N ARG A 513 19.42 12.64 -39.73
CA ARG A 513 18.03 12.47 -40.25
C ARG A 513 17.82 11.20 -41.09
N LEU A 514 18.66 10.19 -40.89
CA LEU A 514 18.57 8.87 -41.52
C LEU A 514 17.75 7.92 -40.64
N TRP A 515 16.44 8.17 -40.54
CA TRP A 515 15.53 7.36 -39.71
C TRP A 515 15.56 5.85 -39.99
N PRO A 516 15.75 5.34 -41.23
CA PRO A 516 15.81 3.90 -41.48
C PRO A 516 17.03 3.25 -40.82
N LEU A 517 18.17 3.97 -40.75
CA LEU A 517 19.38 3.50 -40.08
C LEU A 517 19.14 3.35 -38.58
N SER A 518 18.47 4.33 -37.96
CA SER A 518 18.12 4.28 -36.53
C SER A 518 17.16 3.14 -36.22
N VAL A 519 16.14 2.91 -37.06
CA VAL A 519 15.20 1.80 -36.87
C VAL A 519 15.91 0.45 -37.03
N ALA A 520 16.73 0.29 -38.07
CA ALA A 520 17.49 -0.94 -38.30
C ALA A 520 18.47 -1.24 -37.17
N ALA A 521 19.24 -0.25 -36.72
CA ALA A 521 20.15 -0.38 -35.59
C ALA A 521 19.40 -0.70 -34.29
N GLY A 522 18.21 -0.12 -34.08
CA GLY A 522 17.34 -0.46 -32.94
C GLY A 522 16.87 -1.91 -32.95
N LEU A 523 16.43 -2.42 -34.10
CA LEU A 523 16.02 -3.83 -34.23
C LEU A 523 17.20 -4.78 -33.98
N ILE A 524 18.38 -4.47 -34.51
CA ILE A 524 19.60 -5.25 -34.28
C ILE A 524 19.98 -5.20 -32.79
N ALA A 525 19.90 -4.04 -32.15
CA ALA A 525 20.16 -3.90 -30.71
C ALA A 525 19.25 -4.81 -29.87
N VAL A 526 17.95 -4.92 -30.20
CA VAL A 526 17.03 -5.81 -29.49
C VAL A 526 17.44 -7.28 -29.61
N VAL A 527 17.87 -7.71 -30.81
CA VAL A 527 18.34 -9.08 -31.06
C VAL A 527 19.63 -9.36 -30.27
N LEU A 528 20.59 -8.43 -30.31
CA LEU A 528 21.88 -8.52 -29.61
C LEU A 528 21.70 -8.54 -28.09
N ALA A 529 20.80 -7.72 -27.54
CA ALA A 529 20.46 -7.71 -26.12
C ALA A 529 19.98 -9.08 -25.67
N GLY A 530 19.12 -9.72 -26.46
CA GLY A 530 18.64 -11.07 -26.17
C GLY A 530 19.73 -12.15 -26.15
N GLY A 531 20.65 -12.12 -27.12
CA GLY A 531 21.74 -13.10 -27.23
C GLY A 531 22.87 -12.91 -26.22
N ALA A 532 23.06 -11.69 -25.72
CA ALA A 532 24.18 -11.31 -24.86
C ALA A 532 23.83 -11.19 -23.37
N LEU A 533 22.59 -10.82 -23.04
CA LEU A 533 22.13 -10.52 -21.67
C LEU A 533 21.25 -11.62 -21.09
N ARG A 534 21.45 -12.88 -21.51
CA ARG A 534 20.65 -13.98 -20.98
C ARG A 534 21.05 -14.23 -19.51
N PRO A 535 20.09 -14.31 -18.58
CA PRO A 535 20.35 -14.81 -17.24
C PRO A 535 20.84 -16.27 -17.30
N HIS A 536 21.78 -16.64 -16.43
CA HIS A 536 22.45 -17.95 -16.42
C HIS A 536 21.55 -19.08 -15.93
#